data_AF-Q86DA7-F1
#
_entry.id   AF-Q86DA7-F1
#
_cell.length_a   1.000
_cell.length_b   1.000
_cell.length_c   1.000
_cell.angle_alpha   90.00
_cell.angle_beta   90.00
_cell.angle_gamma   90.00
#
_symmetry.space_group_name_H-M   'P 1'
#
loop_
_entity.id
_entity.type
_entity.pdbx_description
1 polymer ?
#
loop_
_entity_poly.entity_id
_entity_poly.type
_entity_poly.pdbx_seq_one_letter_code
_entity_poly.pdbx_strand_id
1 'polypeptide(L)'
;MSTQIPMDPPKFLCMPARPLVVGLAVFGAIRSFVQFWMSSGFGMAGTHFCVLLLDLLLLFGAYKNDVFALKWSQRVTFACVLIAIIRFMIYPVVFASYMASGLSRNFTGIDSEEIEILGNVTTPEQNFVFGMISGFTLEFATALSIGVESLKYLLVHRLWEYAKATEASSSSRYVIP
;
A
#
# COMPACT_ATOMS: atom_id res chain seq x y z
N MET A 1 31.28 -33.21 -11.23
CA MET A 1 29.94 -32.70 -11.62
C MET A 1 29.36 -31.96 -10.43
N SER A 2 29.45 -30.63 -10.38
CA SER A 2 28.68 -29.87 -9.39
C SER A 2 27.23 -29.87 -9.86
N THR A 3 26.42 -30.73 -9.25
CA THR A 3 24.97 -30.64 -9.32
C THR A 3 24.60 -29.31 -8.65
N GLN A 4 24.56 -28.23 -9.44
CA GLN A 4 23.76 -27.09 -9.07
C GLN A 4 22.36 -27.64 -8.90
N ILE A 5 21.84 -27.68 -7.67
CA ILE A 5 20.40 -27.62 -7.51
C ILE A 5 20.12 -26.17 -7.92
N PRO A 6 19.57 -25.90 -9.13
CA PRO A 6 19.12 -24.56 -9.42
C PRO A 6 18.10 -24.23 -8.33
N MET A 7 18.47 -23.33 -7.42
CA MET A 7 17.51 -22.76 -6.50
C MET A 7 16.52 -22.02 -7.39
N ASP A 8 15.35 -22.61 -7.60
CA ASP A 8 14.33 -22.00 -8.43
C ASP A 8 14.06 -20.58 -7.91
N PRO A 9 13.97 -19.58 -8.79
CA PRO A 9 13.63 -18.22 -8.37
C PRO A 9 12.32 -18.27 -7.57
N PRO A 10 12.22 -17.52 -6.46
CA PRO A 10 11.09 -17.65 -5.55
C PRO A 10 9.80 -17.32 -6.30
N LYS A 11 8.88 -18.28 -6.29
CA LYS A 11 7.54 -18.15 -6.88
C LYS A 11 6.55 -17.89 -5.74
N PHE A 12 5.59 -17.01 -5.98
CA PHE A 12 4.38 -16.92 -5.18
C PHE A 12 3.26 -17.55 -5.99
N LEU A 13 2.62 -18.60 -5.45
CA LEU A 13 1.73 -19.49 -6.20
C LEU A 13 2.43 -20.07 -7.45
N CYS A 14 2.26 -19.43 -8.61
CA CYS A 14 2.90 -19.80 -9.87
C CYS A 14 3.63 -18.64 -10.55
N MET A 15 3.57 -17.43 -10.00
CA MET A 15 4.16 -16.24 -10.61
C MET A 15 5.54 -15.95 -10.02
N PRO A 16 6.53 -15.55 -10.85
CA PRO A 16 7.82 -15.10 -10.36
C PRO A 16 7.65 -13.91 -9.41
N ALA A 17 8.21 -14.00 -8.20
CA ALA A 17 7.97 -13.01 -7.13
C ALA A 17 8.43 -11.60 -7.51
N ARG A 18 9.51 -11.48 -8.31
CA ARG A 18 10.10 -10.18 -8.71
C ARG A 18 9.14 -9.29 -9.52
N PRO A 19 8.64 -9.71 -10.70
CA PRO A 19 7.72 -8.87 -11.47
C PRO A 19 6.42 -8.60 -10.71
N LEU A 20 6.01 -9.50 -9.80
CA LEU A 20 4.85 -9.27 -8.93
C LEU A 20 5.12 -8.11 -7.95
N VAL A 21 6.26 -8.11 -7.25
CA VAL A 21 6.65 -7.00 -6.36
C VAL A 21 6.81 -5.69 -7.13
N VAL A 22 7.49 -5.73 -8.28
CA VAL A 22 7.68 -4.54 -9.12
C VAL A 22 6.33 -4.00 -9.61
N GLY A 23 5.44 -4.87 -10.08
CA GLY A 23 4.09 -4.48 -10.51
C GLY A 23 3.27 -3.85 -9.37
N LEU A 24 3.28 -4.47 -8.19
CA LEU A 24 2.58 -3.92 -7.01
C LEU A 24 3.21 -2.60 -6.53
N ALA A 25 4.54 -2.46 -6.61
CA ALA A 25 5.24 -1.23 -6.25
C ALA A 25 4.90 -0.10 -7.23
N VAL A 26 4.90 -0.38 -8.53
CA VAL A 26 4.51 0.60 -9.56
C VAL A 26 3.05 1.00 -9.40
N PHE A 27 2.15 0.04 -9.17
CA PHE A 27 0.74 0.35 -8.91
C PHE A 27 0.57 1.21 -7.65
N GLY A 28 1.31 0.91 -6.58
CA GLY A 28 1.37 1.72 -5.36
C GLY A 28 1.87 3.14 -5.63
N ALA A 29 2.96 3.28 -6.38
CA ALA A 29 3.54 4.57 -6.74
C ALA A 29 2.57 5.43 -7.57
N ILE A 30 1.89 4.84 -8.57
CA ILE A 30 0.87 5.52 -9.37
C ILE A 30 -0.29 5.96 -8.48
N ARG A 31 -0.79 5.08 -7.61
CA ARG A 31 -1.86 5.41 -6.65
C ARG A 31 -1.47 6.58 -5.75
N SER A 32 -0.26 6.54 -5.19
CA SER A 32 0.26 7.59 -4.31
C SER A 32 0.46 8.91 -5.06
N PHE A 33 0.89 8.86 -6.33
CA PHE A 33 1.04 10.02 -7.19
C PHE A 33 -0.31 10.68 -7.53
N VAL A 34 -1.32 9.88 -7.89
CA VAL A 34 -2.68 10.39 -8.16
C VAL A 34 -3.26 11.04 -6.91
N GLN A 35 -3.10 10.42 -5.74
CA GLN A 35 -3.57 10.98 -4.47
C GLN A 35 -2.84 12.28 -4.09
N PHE A 36 -1.53 12.34 -4.33
CA PHE A 36 -0.75 13.56 -4.13
C PHE A 36 -1.26 14.69 -5.03
N TRP A 37 -1.51 14.41 -6.32
CA TRP A 37 -2.03 15.38 -7.27
C TRP A 37 -3.43 15.89 -6.90
N MET A 38 -4.29 15.03 -6.37
CA MET A 38 -5.63 15.40 -5.91
C MET A 38 -5.64 16.09 -4.53
N SER A 39 -4.50 16.15 -3.83
CA SER A 39 -4.44 16.70 -2.49
C SER A 39 -4.38 18.24 -2.52
N SER A 40 -5.42 18.90 -2.02
CA SER A 40 -5.47 20.37 -1.91
C SER A 40 -4.79 20.93 -0.66
N GLY A 41 -4.41 20.08 0.31
CA GLY A 41 -3.85 20.52 1.60
C GLY A 41 -2.39 20.09 1.79
N PHE A 42 -1.53 21.02 2.21
CA PHE A 42 -0.10 20.75 2.49
C PHE A 42 0.12 19.56 3.43
N GLY A 43 -0.71 19.42 4.48
CA GLY A 43 -0.61 18.31 5.43
C GLY A 43 -0.93 16.95 4.80
N MET A 44 -1.98 16.88 3.99
CA MET A 44 -2.38 15.65 3.29
C MET A 44 -1.36 15.29 2.21
N ALA A 45 -0.93 16.27 1.42
CA ALA A 45 0.08 16.13 0.37
C ALA A 45 1.40 15.56 0.93
N GLY A 46 1.85 16.05 2.09
CA GLY A 46 3.05 15.53 2.76
C GLY A 46 2.96 14.04 3.08
N THR A 47 1.81 13.56 3.57
CA THR A 47 1.65 12.12 3.86
C THR A 47 1.64 11.25 2.61
N HIS A 48 1.06 11.73 1.50
CA HIS A 48 1.09 11.01 0.22
C HIS A 48 2.48 10.99 -0.40
N PHE A 49 3.22 12.10 -0.28
CA PHE A 49 4.61 12.19 -0.72
C PHE A 49 5.51 11.21 0.04
N CYS A 50 5.35 11.09 1.37
CA CYS A 50 6.08 10.10 2.16
C CYS A 50 5.78 8.67 1.68
N VAL A 51 4.52 8.32 1.42
CA VAL A 51 4.16 6.99 0.90
C VAL A 51 4.76 6.73 -0.48
N LEU A 52 4.76 7.74 -1.36
CA LEU A 52 5.39 7.67 -2.67
C LEU A 52 6.90 7.39 -2.56
N LEU A 53 7.59 8.06 -1.63
CA LEU A 53 9.01 7.79 -1.36
C LEU A 53 9.24 6.35 -0.86
N LEU A 54 8.35 5.82 -0.01
CA LEU A 54 8.46 4.44 0.48
C LEU A 54 8.24 3.42 -0.65
N ASP A 55 7.29 3.66 -1.56
CA ASP A 55 7.07 2.84 -2.75
C ASP A 55 8.27 2.89 -3.72
N LEU A 56 8.89 4.07 -3.91
CA LEU A 56 10.12 4.20 -4.71
C LEU A 56 11.33 3.51 -4.07
N LEU A 57 11.48 3.59 -2.75
CA LEU A 57 12.52 2.86 -2.00
C LEU A 57 12.35 1.35 -2.15
N LEU A 58 11.11 0.86 -2.15
CA LEU A 58 10.79 -0.54 -2.38
C LEU A 58 11.14 -0.97 -3.80
N LEU A 59 10.83 -0.13 -4.80
CA LEU A 59 11.22 -0.36 -6.19
C LEU A 59 12.74 -0.39 -6.36
N PHE A 60 13.47 0.51 -5.71
CA PHE A 60 14.93 0.53 -5.71
C PHE A 60 15.52 -0.73 -5.08
N GLY A 61 14.97 -1.18 -3.94
CA GLY A 61 15.35 -2.43 -3.30
C GLY A 61 15.12 -3.65 -4.19
N ALA A 62 13.99 -3.69 -4.90
CA ALA A 62 13.68 -4.75 -5.86
C ALA A 62 14.61 -4.73 -7.09
N TYR A 63 15.05 -3.55 -7.54
CA TYR A 63 15.96 -3.40 -8.67
C TYR A 63 17.40 -3.81 -8.33
N LYS A 64 17.95 -3.32 -7.21
CA LYS A 64 19.36 -3.56 -6.86
C LYS A 64 19.66 -5.00 -6.46
N ASN A 65 18.67 -5.74 -5.96
CA ASN A 65 18.75 -7.16 -5.59
C ASN A 65 19.96 -7.52 -4.69
N ASP A 66 20.28 -6.63 -3.76
CA ASP A 66 21.36 -6.78 -2.78
C ASP A 66 20.75 -7.14 -1.42
N VAL A 67 21.34 -8.08 -0.68
CA VAL A 67 20.82 -8.54 0.63
C VAL A 67 20.62 -7.37 1.59
N PHE A 68 21.50 -6.36 1.57
CA PHE A 68 21.34 -5.17 2.40
C PHE A 68 20.14 -4.31 1.99
N ALA A 69 19.96 -4.12 0.67
CA ALA A 69 18.85 -3.34 0.13
C ALA A 69 17.50 -4.03 0.39
N LEU A 70 17.45 -5.36 0.28
CA LEU A 70 16.24 -6.14 0.56
C LEU A 70 15.86 -6.09 2.05
N LYS A 71 16.84 -6.14 2.95
CA LYS A 71 16.61 -6.01 4.39
C LYS A 71 16.02 -4.63 4.76
N TRP A 72 16.52 -3.57 4.13
CA TRP A 72 15.96 -2.22 4.30
C TRP A 72 14.57 -2.10 3.69
N SER A 73 14.37 -2.64 2.48
CA SER A 73 13.06 -2.71 1.83
C SER A 73 12.04 -3.42 2.72
N GLN A 74 12.39 -4.56 3.32
CA GLN A 74 11.52 -5.29 4.25
C GLN A 74 11.10 -4.44 5.46
N ARG A 75 12.05 -3.70 6.07
CA ARG A 75 11.75 -2.80 7.20
C ARG A 75 10.82 -1.66 6.79
N VAL A 76 11.04 -1.09 5.62
CA VAL A 76 10.19 -0.04 5.04
C VAL A 76 8.78 -0.57 4.77
N THR A 77 8.63 -1.74 4.13
CA THR A 77 7.31 -2.33 3.88
C THR A 77 6.59 -2.67 5.17
N PHE A 78 7.30 -3.16 6.19
CA PHE A 78 6.70 -3.40 7.50
C PHE A 78 6.14 -2.12 8.13
N ALA A 79 6.89 -1.02 8.06
CA ALA A 79 6.41 0.28 8.51
C ALA A 79 5.18 0.75 7.70
N CYS A 80 5.15 0.52 6.38
CA CYS A 80 3.98 0.81 5.53
C CYS A 80 2.74 0.03 5.98
N VAL A 81 2.89 -1.26 6.29
CA VAL A 81 1.79 -2.09 6.80
C VAL A 81 1.25 -1.53 8.12
N LEU A 82 2.13 -1.16 9.07
CA LEU A 82 1.71 -0.55 10.33
C LEU A 82 0.94 0.76 10.12
N ILE A 83 1.43 1.63 9.24
CA ILE A 83 0.74 2.89 8.89
C ILE A 83 -0.62 2.60 8.24
N ALA A 84 -0.71 1.58 7.39
CA ALA A 84 -1.96 1.18 6.75
C ALA A 84 -2.98 0.65 7.77
N ILE A 85 -2.54 -0.12 8.77
CA ILE A 85 -3.39 -0.59 9.88
C ILE A 85 -3.93 0.60 10.68
N ILE A 86 -3.07 1.56 11.05
CA ILE A 86 -3.51 2.77 11.78
C ILE A 86 -4.53 3.55 10.96
N ARG A 87 -4.29 3.72 9.66
CA ARG A 87 -5.25 4.39 8.75
C ARG A 87 -6.57 3.63 8.66
N PHE A 88 -6.55 2.30 8.60
CA PHE A 88 -7.75 1.47 8.57
C PHE A 88 -8.61 1.63 9.84
N MET A 89 -8.00 1.83 11.01
CA MET A 89 -8.76 2.04 12.24
C MET A 89 -9.45 3.42 12.30
N ILE A 90 -8.83 4.45 11.73
CA ILE A 90 -9.29 5.84 11.88
C ILE A 90 -10.17 6.27 10.68
N TYR A 91 -9.73 5.99 9.46
CA TYR A 91 -10.27 6.62 8.25
C TYR A 91 -11.71 6.20 7.92
N PRO A 92 -12.09 4.90 7.94
CA PRO A 92 -13.47 4.49 7.68
C PRO A 92 -14.47 5.09 8.67
N VAL A 93 -14.12 5.10 9.96
CA VAL A 93 -14.98 5.63 11.02
C VAL A 93 -15.16 7.14 10.90
N VAL A 94 -14.06 7.86 10.70
CA VAL A 94 -14.07 9.32 10.53
C VAL A 94 -14.87 9.68 9.27
N PHE A 95 -14.61 9.02 8.14
CA PHE A 95 -15.33 9.25 6.90
C PHE A 95 -16.82 8.96 7.03
N ALA A 96 -17.19 7.79 7.58
CA ALA A 96 -18.59 7.43 7.84
C ALA A 96 -19.31 8.48 8.69
N SER A 97 -18.65 9.00 9.73
CA SER A 97 -19.19 10.03 10.61
C SER A 97 -19.39 11.37 9.89
N TYR A 98 -18.43 11.78 9.05
CA TYR A 98 -18.54 12.99 8.22
C TYR A 98 -19.70 12.90 7.22
N MET A 99 -19.84 11.76 6.56
CA MET A 99 -20.93 11.49 5.61
C MET A 99 -22.28 11.42 6.32
N ALA A 100 -22.35 10.73 7.48
CA ALA A 100 -23.56 10.60 8.29
C ALA A 100 -24.04 11.94 8.86
N SER A 101 -23.11 12.83 9.22
CA SER A 101 -23.42 14.17 9.72
C SER A 101 -23.94 15.11 8.62
N GLY A 102 -23.95 14.68 7.35
CA GLY A 102 -24.31 15.53 6.22
C GLY A 102 -23.26 16.59 5.87
N LEU A 103 -22.07 16.54 6.48
CA LEU A 103 -20.99 17.51 6.25
C LEU A 103 -20.16 17.18 4.99
N SER A 104 -20.36 16.00 4.40
CA SER A 104 -19.75 15.58 3.12
C SER A 104 -20.00 16.53 1.96
N ARG A 105 -20.98 17.42 2.12
CA ARG A 105 -21.42 18.41 1.14
C ARG A 105 -20.33 19.43 0.77
N ASN A 106 -19.38 19.71 1.65
CA ASN A 106 -18.25 20.60 1.32
C ASN A 106 -17.21 19.99 0.37
N PHE A 107 -17.15 18.66 0.22
CA PHE A 107 -16.07 18.01 -0.53
C PHE A 107 -16.29 17.92 -2.04
N THR A 108 -17.55 17.98 -2.51
CA THR A 108 -17.84 17.84 -3.94
C THR A 108 -17.73 19.13 -4.73
N GLY A 109 -17.39 20.27 -4.12
CA GLY A 109 -17.32 21.56 -4.83
C GLY A 109 -18.65 21.97 -5.47
N ILE A 110 -19.74 21.35 -5.01
CA ILE A 110 -21.10 21.69 -5.40
C ILE A 110 -21.48 22.92 -4.57
N ASP A 111 -22.01 23.95 -5.23
CA ASP A 111 -22.30 25.24 -4.62
C ASP A 111 -23.11 25.09 -3.32
N SER A 112 -22.83 25.98 -2.37
CA SER A 112 -23.45 26.01 -1.03
C SER A 112 -24.99 26.02 -1.09
N GLU A 113 -25.58 26.47 -2.20
CA GLU A 113 -27.02 26.50 -2.46
C GLU A 113 -27.60 25.12 -2.81
N GLU A 114 -26.90 24.30 -3.61
CA GLU A 114 -27.30 22.90 -3.88
C GLU A 114 -27.08 22.00 -2.66
N ILE A 115 -26.09 22.31 -1.83
CA ILE A 115 -25.83 21.69 -0.53
C ILE A 115 -27.01 21.87 0.43
N GLU A 116 -27.60 23.07 0.45
CA GLU A 116 -28.78 23.38 1.26
C GLU A 116 -30.04 22.74 0.68
N ILE A 117 -30.22 22.74 -0.64
CA ILE A 117 -31.35 22.07 -1.30
C ILE A 117 -31.30 20.56 -1.07
N LEU A 118 -30.17 19.89 -1.34
CA LEU A 118 -30.02 18.45 -1.09
C LEU A 118 -30.09 18.14 0.42
N GLY A 119 -29.67 19.10 1.25
CA GLY A 119 -29.76 19.03 2.70
C GLY A 119 -31.12 19.15 3.32
N ASN A 120 -31.98 19.89 2.66
CA ASN A 120 -33.38 19.97 2.99
C ASN A 120 -34.16 18.78 2.39
N VAL A 121 -33.65 18.16 1.32
CA VAL A 121 -34.29 17.01 0.64
C VAL A 121 -34.00 15.67 1.33
N THR A 122 -32.80 15.47 1.92
CA THR A 122 -32.47 14.18 2.57
C THR A 122 -32.79 14.15 4.05
N THR A 123 -33.54 13.13 4.49
CA THR A 123 -33.84 12.93 5.91
C THR A 123 -32.58 12.56 6.70
N PRO A 124 -32.51 12.86 8.01
CA PRO A 124 -31.39 12.43 8.86
C PRO A 124 -31.09 10.93 8.77
N GLU A 125 -32.15 10.12 8.61
CA GLU A 125 -32.05 8.67 8.42
C GLU A 125 -31.32 8.30 7.12
N GLN A 126 -31.58 9.00 6.01
CA GLN A 126 -30.89 8.76 4.74
C GLN A 126 -29.41 9.13 4.82
N ASN A 127 -29.08 10.25 5.47
CA ASN A 127 -27.68 10.64 5.67
C ASN A 127 -26.95 9.59 6.52
N PHE A 128 -27.59 9.09 7.58
CA PHE A 128 -27.05 8.02 8.41
C PHE A 128 -26.80 6.73 7.61
N VAL A 129 -27.77 6.25 6.83
CA VAL A 129 -27.60 5.05 5.98
C VAL A 129 -26.51 5.24 4.94
N PHE A 130 -26.45 6.42 4.30
CA PHE A 130 -25.41 6.73 3.32
C PHE A 130 -24.02 6.78 3.96
N GLY A 131 -23.90 7.38 5.14
CA GLY A 131 -22.66 7.38 5.93
C GLY A 131 -22.22 5.98 6.33
N MET A 132 -23.16 5.12 6.73
CA MET A 132 -22.88 3.72 7.05
C MET A 132 -22.40 2.92 5.84
N ILE A 133 -23.09 3.00 4.69
CA ILE A 133 -22.71 2.28 3.46
C ILE A 133 -21.34 2.74 2.96
N SER A 134 -21.11 4.06 2.95
CA SER A 134 -19.84 4.63 2.50
C SER A 134 -18.68 4.27 3.45
N GLY A 135 -18.94 4.23 4.76
CA GLY A 135 -18.03 3.71 5.78
C GLY A 135 -17.61 2.26 5.53
N PHE A 136 -18.57 1.35 5.38
CA PHE A 136 -18.29 -0.06 5.08
C PHE A 136 -17.55 -0.26 3.76
N THR A 137 -17.88 0.54 2.74
CA THR A 137 -17.20 0.50 1.45
C THR A 137 -15.73 0.90 1.60
N LEU A 138 -15.46 1.95 2.39
CA LEU A 138 -14.11 2.41 2.65
C LEU A 138 -13.33 1.41 3.51
N GLU A 139 -13.97 0.83 4.52
CA GLU A 139 -13.42 -0.25 5.34
C GLU A 139 -12.96 -1.43 4.45
N PHE A 140 -13.82 -1.89 3.55
CA PHE A 140 -13.46 -2.96 2.62
C PHE A 140 -12.28 -2.56 1.69
N ALA A 141 -12.30 -1.36 1.12
CA ALA A 141 -11.22 -0.88 0.25
C ALA A 141 -9.87 -0.73 0.99
N THR A 142 -9.91 -0.29 2.24
CA THR A 142 -8.72 -0.14 3.08
C THR A 142 -8.20 -1.48 3.59
N ALA A 143 -9.08 -2.45 3.89
CA ALA A 143 -8.69 -3.83 4.19
C ALA A 143 -7.97 -4.49 3.00
N LEU A 144 -8.48 -4.33 1.78
CA LEU A 144 -7.79 -4.79 0.57
C LEU A 144 -6.43 -4.13 0.40
N SER A 145 -6.33 -2.83 0.68
CA SER A 145 -5.06 -2.09 0.62
C SER A 145 -4.03 -2.64 1.62
N ILE A 146 -4.44 -2.98 2.85
CA ILE A 146 -3.57 -3.65 3.83
C ILE A 146 -3.14 -5.03 3.32
N GLY A 147 -4.04 -5.77 2.70
CA GLY A 147 -3.73 -7.06 2.08
C GLY A 147 -2.62 -6.96 1.03
N VAL A 148 -2.69 -5.95 0.17
CA VAL A 148 -1.65 -5.68 -0.85
C VAL A 148 -0.31 -5.34 -0.21
N GLU A 149 -0.28 -4.48 0.81
CA GLU A 149 0.97 -4.14 1.51
C GLU A 149 1.56 -5.34 2.27
N SER A 150 0.71 -6.16 2.87
CA SER A 150 1.10 -7.41 3.53
C SER A 150 1.69 -8.40 2.53
N LEU A 151 1.10 -8.50 1.33
CA LEU A 151 1.63 -9.32 0.25
C LEU A 151 3.00 -8.82 -0.22
N LYS A 152 3.19 -7.50 -0.39
CA LYS A 152 4.51 -6.91 -0.68
C LYS A 152 5.54 -7.32 0.38
N TYR A 153 5.18 -7.25 1.66
CA TYR A 153 6.09 -7.63 2.76
C TYR A 153 6.51 -9.11 2.67
N LEU A 154 5.55 -10.02 2.47
CA LEU A 154 5.84 -11.45 2.32
C LEU A 154 6.71 -11.76 1.10
N LEU A 155 6.48 -11.07 -0.02
CA LEU A 155 7.28 -11.25 -1.23
C LEU A 155 8.71 -10.73 -1.05
N VAL A 156 8.89 -9.56 -0.45
CA VAL A 156 10.22 -9.00 -0.14
C VAL A 156 10.96 -9.91 0.84
N HIS A 157 10.28 -10.44 1.85
CA HIS A 157 10.86 -11.40 2.78
C HIS A 157 11.36 -12.68 2.08
N ARG A 158 10.54 -13.28 1.20
CA ARG A 158 10.98 -14.44 0.40
C ARG A 158 12.15 -14.13 -0.52
N LEU A 159 12.15 -12.96 -1.16
CA LEU A 159 13.27 -12.52 -2.01
C LEU A 159 14.55 -12.36 -1.17
N TRP A 160 14.44 -11.88 0.07
CA TRP A 160 15.57 -11.72 0.97
C TRP A 160 16.16 -13.05 1.40
N GLU A 161 15.32 -14.02 1.78
CA GLU A 161 15.77 -15.38 2.11
C GLU A 161 16.47 -16.05 0.92
N TYR A 162 15.91 -15.89 -0.28
CA TYR A 162 16.52 -16.41 -1.51
C TYR A 162 17.87 -15.75 -1.82
N ALA A 163 17.97 -14.43 -1.70
CA ALA A 163 19.21 -13.70 -1.92
C ALA A 163 20.29 -14.17 -0.93
N LYS A 164 19.94 -14.31 0.35
CA LYS A 164 20.85 -14.80 1.39
C LYS A 164 21.36 -16.22 1.12
N ALA A 165 20.47 -17.12 0.68
CA ALA A 165 20.86 -18.49 0.34
C ALA A 165 21.74 -18.57 -0.93
N THR A 166 21.47 -17.68 -1.90
CA THR A 166 22.28 -17.56 -3.12
C THR A 166 23.69 -17.03 -2.80
N GLU A 167 23.81 -16.02 -1.94
CA GLU A 167 25.11 -15.51 -1.50
C GLU A 167 25.90 -16.58 -0.74
N ALA A 168 25.28 -17.24 0.26
CA ALA A 168 25.93 -18.30 1.03
C ALA A 168 26.45 -19.46 0.14
N SER A 169 25.66 -19.89 -0.85
CA SER A 169 26.07 -20.95 -1.78
C SER A 169 27.18 -20.51 -2.74
N SER A 170 27.24 -19.22 -3.11
CA SER A 170 28.33 -18.67 -3.92
C SER A 170 29.63 -18.48 -3.13
N SER A 171 29.57 -18.02 -1.87
CA SER A 171 30.74 -17.86 -1.00
C SER A 171 31.39 -19.20 -0.66
N SER A 172 30.59 -20.25 -0.44
CA SER A 172 31.13 -21.60 -0.18
C SER A 172 31.90 -22.19 -1.36
N ARG A 173 31.79 -21.62 -2.57
CA ARG A 173 32.48 -22.07 -3.78
C ARG A 173 33.93 -21.58 -3.88
N TYR A 174 34.28 -20.49 -3.19
CA TYR A 174 35.65 -19.95 -3.16
C TYR A 174 36.55 -20.59 -2.11
N VAL A 175 36.00 -21.49 -1.27
CA VAL A 175 36.77 -22.26 -0.29
C VAL A 175 37.05 -23.66 -0.84
N ILE A 176 37.73 -23.74 -1.98
CA ILE A 176 38.45 -24.95 -2.39
C ILE A 176 39.78 -24.47 -3.01
N PRO A 177 40.93 -24.71 -2.35
CA PRO A 177 42.25 -24.34 -2.87
C PRO A 177 42.66 -25.16 -4.10
#